data_AF-A0A920AP64-F1
#
_entry.id   AF-A0A920AP64-F1
#
_cell.length_a   1.000
_cell.length_b   1.000
_cell.length_c   1.000
_cell.angle_alpha   90.00
_cell.angle_beta   90.00
_cell.angle_gamma   90.00
#
_symmetry.space_group_name_H-M   'P 1'
#
loop_
_entity.id
_entity.type
_entity.pdbx_description
1 polymer ?
#
loop_
_entity_poly.entity_id
_entity_poly.type
_entity_poly.pdbx_seq_one_letter_code
_entity_poly.pdbx_strand_id
1 'polypeptide(L)'
;MMGLRKLHRYVSLAVSLQLLLWTISGIYFSFNKIEDVRGEQYYKTEEVEEVTTPINIKKVSKEFAFKVIEEETLLTPFDMEIIEEAKAGSEYRGRDLPLYKVIAENEKGEEINIYQNPYTGEILAIRSQQWRIWDLMWGLHIMDWNERDNIGNIFLKIFSFIALFTAATGVILFFKRK
;
A
#
# COMPACT_ATOMS: atom_id res chain seq x y z
N MET A 1 -30.15 -9.70 -31.78
CA MET A 1 -29.83 -10.33 -30.48
C MET A 1 -28.44 -10.91 -30.53
N MET A 2 -27.55 -10.55 -29.59
CA MET A 2 -26.23 -11.14 -29.49
C MET A 2 -26.36 -12.60 -29.01
N GLY A 3 -25.85 -13.57 -29.79
CA GLY A 3 -25.91 -14.98 -29.40
C GLY A 3 -25.09 -15.26 -28.13
N LEU A 4 -25.53 -16.23 -27.32
CA LEU A 4 -24.92 -16.58 -26.03
C LEU A 4 -23.39 -16.77 -26.09
N ARG A 5 -22.88 -17.35 -27.19
CA ARG A 5 -21.43 -17.54 -27.42
C ARG A 5 -20.69 -16.21 -27.66
N LYS A 6 -21.30 -15.26 -28.39
CA LYS A 6 -20.71 -13.93 -28.60
C LYS A 6 -20.65 -13.17 -27.28
N LEU A 7 -21.73 -13.20 -26.48
CA LEU A 7 -21.77 -12.58 -25.16
C LEU A 7 -20.68 -13.15 -24.24
N HIS A 8 -20.62 -14.48 -24.11
CA HIS A 8 -19.59 -15.14 -23.30
C HIS A 8 -18.19 -14.72 -23.75
N ARG A 9 -17.89 -14.69 -25.05
CA ARG A 9 -16.56 -14.28 -25.54
C ARG A 9 -16.14 -12.88 -25.09
N TYR A 10 -17.03 -11.89 -25.16
CA TYR A 10 -16.68 -10.52 -24.77
C TYR A 10 -16.59 -10.37 -23.24
N VAL A 11 -17.48 -11.02 -22.49
CA VAL A 11 -17.41 -11.05 -21.02
C VAL A 11 -16.13 -11.74 -20.55
N SER A 12 -15.80 -12.91 -21.13
CA SER A 12 -14.56 -13.64 -20.83
C SER A 12 -13.32 -12.82 -21.16
N LEU A 13 -13.31 -12.04 -22.24
CA LEU A 13 -12.18 -11.17 -22.55
C LEU A 13 -11.97 -10.09 -21.47
N ALA A 14 -13.03 -9.44 -21.02
CA ALA A 14 -12.95 -8.45 -19.94
C ALA A 14 -12.49 -9.09 -18.62
N VAL A 15 -13.02 -10.27 -18.29
CA VAL A 15 -12.63 -11.02 -17.08
C VAL A 15 -11.15 -11.44 -17.15
N SER A 16 -10.71 -11.99 -18.28
CA SER A 16 -9.32 -12.41 -18.47
C SER A 16 -8.34 -11.25 -18.37
N LEU A 17 -8.71 -10.04 -18.81
CA LEU A 17 -7.86 -8.86 -18.67
C LEU A 17 -7.63 -8.52 -17.19
N GLN A 18 -8.68 -8.53 -16.37
CA GLN A 18 -8.54 -8.27 -14.94
C GLN A 18 -7.79 -9.41 -14.22
N LEU A 19 -8.03 -10.67 -14.59
CA LEU A 19 -7.25 -11.81 -14.06
C LEU A 19 -5.77 -11.71 -14.44
N LEU A 20 -5.45 -11.17 -15.62
CA LEU A 20 -4.08 -10.89 -16.01
C LEU A 20 -3.46 -9.81 -15.11
N LEU A 21 -4.19 -8.72 -14.81
CA LEU A 21 -3.74 -7.71 -13.84
C LEU A 21 -3.48 -8.31 -12.45
N TRP A 22 -4.37 -9.19 -11.97
CA TRP A 22 -4.17 -9.92 -10.71
C TRP A 22 -2.96 -10.85 -10.75
N THR A 23 -2.72 -11.52 -11.87
CA THR A 23 -1.56 -12.39 -12.03
C THR A 23 -0.27 -11.57 -12.02
N ILE A 24 -0.22 -10.44 -12.73
CA ILE A 24 0.94 -9.56 -12.77
C ILE A 24 1.26 -8.99 -11.38
N SER A 25 0.25 -8.50 -10.67
CA SER A 25 0.42 -7.99 -9.30
C SER A 25 0.78 -9.09 -8.30
N GLY A 26 0.18 -10.28 -8.41
CA GLY A 26 0.54 -11.43 -7.58
C GLY A 26 1.99 -11.90 -7.79
N ILE A 27 2.46 -11.92 -9.04
CA ILE A 27 3.87 -12.16 -9.37
C ILE A 27 4.74 -11.09 -8.72
N TYR A 28 4.39 -9.81 -8.90
CA TYR A 28 5.12 -8.71 -8.26
C TYR A 28 5.24 -8.92 -6.74
N PHE A 29 4.15 -9.24 -6.05
CA PHE A 29 4.18 -9.52 -4.61
C PHE A 29 5.06 -10.72 -4.23
N SER A 30 5.10 -11.77 -5.06
CA SER A 30 5.94 -12.95 -4.76
C SER A 30 7.44 -12.69 -4.85
N PHE A 31 7.87 -11.68 -5.62
CA PHE A 31 9.28 -11.33 -5.81
C PHE A 31 9.74 -10.15 -4.95
N ASN A 32 8.83 -9.46 -4.27
CA ASN A 32 9.13 -8.30 -3.43
C ASN A 32 8.83 -8.63 -1.97
N LYS A 33 9.85 -8.51 -1.11
CA LYS A 33 9.71 -8.73 0.33
C LYS A 33 8.84 -7.64 0.95
N ILE A 34 7.92 -8.04 1.82
CA ILE A 34 6.99 -7.10 2.45
C ILE A 34 7.69 -6.23 3.49
N GLU A 35 8.75 -6.74 4.11
CA GLU A 35 9.59 -6.07 5.08
C GLU A 35 10.27 -4.84 4.45
N ASP A 36 10.80 -5.02 3.24
CA ASP A 36 11.42 -3.95 2.45
C ASP A 36 10.39 -2.87 2.07
N VAL A 37 9.20 -3.29 1.67
CA VAL A 37 8.07 -2.40 1.35
C VAL A 37 7.63 -1.60 2.58
N ARG A 38 7.64 -2.20 3.77
CA ARG A 38 7.35 -1.52 5.04
C ARG A 38 8.46 -0.57 5.49
N GLY A 39 9.63 -0.66 4.86
CA GLY A 39 10.80 0.15 5.17
C GLY A 39 11.65 -0.42 6.30
N GLU A 40 11.50 -1.69 6.65
CA GLU A 40 12.28 -2.32 7.73
C GLU A 40 13.79 -2.27 7.45
N GLN A 41 14.17 -2.37 6.18
CA GLN A 41 15.53 -2.21 5.67
C GLN A 41 16.19 -0.85 5.97
N TYR A 42 15.42 0.18 6.38
CA TYR A 42 15.95 1.49 6.72
C TYR A 42 16.25 1.66 8.21
N TYR A 43 15.74 0.78 9.07
CA TYR A 43 16.08 0.82 10.49
C TYR A 43 17.49 0.29 10.73
N LYS A 44 18.18 0.86 11.73
CA LYS A 44 19.43 0.29 12.22
C LYS A 44 19.16 -0.98 13.01
N THR A 45 20.03 -1.97 12.86
CA THR A 45 19.93 -3.26 13.54
C THR A 45 20.33 -3.15 15.01
N GLU A 46 19.49 -2.57 15.86
CA GLU A 46 19.61 -2.66 17.32
C GLU A 46 18.23 -2.98 17.95
N GLU A 47 18.24 -3.81 18.99
CA GLU A 47 17.05 -4.34 19.67
C GLU A 47 16.15 -3.21 20.16
N VAL A 48 14.86 -3.28 19.81
CA VAL A 48 13.83 -2.37 20.30
C VAL A 48 13.66 -2.59 21.80
N GLU A 49 14.34 -1.80 22.62
CA GLU A 49 13.85 -1.57 23.99
C GLU A 49 12.50 -0.85 23.85
N GLU A 50 11.43 -1.45 24.39
CA GLU A 50 10.13 -0.78 24.53
C GLU A 50 10.31 0.47 25.39
N VAL A 51 10.57 1.61 24.73
CA VAL A 51 10.60 2.90 25.41
C VAL A 51 9.14 3.26 25.72
N THR A 52 8.73 2.98 26.95
CA THR A 52 7.51 3.55 27.54
C THR A 52 7.70 5.05 27.72
N THR A 53 7.64 5.79 26.61
CA THR A 53 7.71 7.25 26.66
C THR A 53 6.43 7.77 27.36
N PRO A 54 6.56 8.57 28.42
CA PRO A 54 5.39 9.26 28.97
C PRO A 54 4.80 10.15 27.88
N ILE A 55 3.48 10.10 27.70
CA ILE A 55 2.77 10.93 26.72
C ILE A 55 3.11 12.40 26.99
N ASN A 56 3.98 12.97 26.16
CA ASN A 56 4.31 14.37 26.24
C ASN A 56 3.14 15.16 25.66
N ILE A 57 2.54 16.04 26.48
CA ILE A 57 1.36 16.81 26.09
C ILE A 57 1.73 17.88 25.02
N LYS A 58 3.03 18.17 24.84
CA LYS A 58 3.53 19.12 23.84
C LYS A 58 4.13 18.40 22.63
N LYS A 59 3.85 18.96 21.44
CA LYS A 59 4.48 18.54 20.19
C LYS A 59 6.01 18.67 20.31
N VAL A 60 6.74 17.66 19.84
CA VAL A 60 8.20 17.65 19.82
C VAL A 60 8.75 18.65 18.80
N SER A 61 9.97 19.15 19.03
CA SER A 61 10.62 20.10 18.12
C SER A 61 11.13 19.42 16.86
N LYS A 62 11.39 20.22 15.81
CA LYS A 62 11.93 19.70 14.54
C LYS A 62 13.27 19.00 14.75
N GLU A 63 14.13 19.56 15.59
CA GLU A 63 15.44 19.02 15.91
C GLU A 63 15.33 17.67 16.62
N PHE A 64 14.37 17.51 17.54
CA PHE A 64 14.14 16.24 18.22
C PHE A 64 13.65 15.16 17.24
N ALA A 65 12.66 15.49 16.40
CA ALA A 65 12.13 14.53 15.43
C ALA A 65 13.16 14.14 14.35
N PHE A 66 14.07 15.04 13.97
CA PHE A 66 15.19 14.70 13.08
C PHE A 66 16.20 13.80 13.78
N LYS A 67 16.53 14.11 15.03
CA LYS A 67 17.44 13.30 15.84
C LYS A 67 16.95 11.85 15.98
N VAL A 68 15.65 11.63 16.25
CA VAL A 68 15.09 10.27 16.35
C VAL A 68 15.29 9.48 15.05
N ILE A 69 15.05 10.10 13.88
CA ILE A 69 15.31 9.45 12.58
C ILE A 69 16.79 9.10 12.42
N GLU A 70 17.68 10.06 12.70
CA GLU A 70 19.12 9.86 12.56
C GLU A 70 19.66 8.80 13.53
N GLU A 71 19.04 8.62 14.69
CA GLU A 71 19.41 7.60 15.68
C GLU A 71 18.87 6.23 15.29
N GLU A 72 17.59 6.11 14.90
CA GLU A 72 16.93 4.82 14.64
C GLU A 72 17.10 4.31 13.20
N THR A 73 17.40 5.18 12.23
CA THR A 73 17.39 4.83 10.80
C THR A 73 18.68 5.21 10.08
N LEU A 74 18.89 4.63 8.90
CA LEU A 74 19.97 4.94 7.98
C LEU A 74 19.67 6.15 7.07
N LEU A 75 18.66 6.95 7.42
CA LEU A 75 18.13 8.04 6.58
C LEU A 75 18.56 9.40 7.09
N THR A 76 18.74 10.35 6.17
CA THR A 76 19.12 11.73 6.48
C THR A 76 17.92 12.66 6.29
N PRO A 77 17.29 13.15 7.37
CA PRO A 77 16.13 14.04 7.27
C PRO A 77 16.56 15.47 6.89
N PHE A 78 15.77 16.14 6.06
CA PHE A 78 16.08 17.52 5.63
C PHE A 78 14.86 18.45 5.64
N ASP A 79 13.65 17.93 5.45
CA ASP A 79 12.43 18.73 5.49
C ASP A 79 11.33 18.13 6.39
N MET A 80 10.43 18.97 6.89
CA MET A 80 9.34 18.55 7.77
C MET A 80 8.08 19.38 7.56
N GLU A 81 6.96 18.69 7.43
CA GLU A 81 5.63 19.26 7.35
C GLU A 81 4.72 18.64 8.42
N ILE A 82 3.80 19.43 8.98
CA ILE A 82 2.74 18.91 9.84
C ILE A 82 1.47 18.65 9.04
N ILE A 83 0.90 17.47 9.23
CA ILE A 83 -0.36 17.05 8.63
C ILE A 83 -1.42 17.06 9.73
N GLU A 84 -2.45 17.90 9.56
CA GLU A 84 -3.56 18.01 10.51
C GLU A 84 -4.87 17.46 9.93
N GLU A 85 -4.93 17.24 8.62
CA GLU A 85 -6.13 16.81 7.91
C GLU A 85 -5.94 15.48 7.20
N ALA A 86 -6.98 14.65 7.24
CA ALA A 86 -7.00 13.38 6.53
C ALA A 86 -7.28 13.63 5.03
N LYS A 87 -6.46 13.03 4.18
CA LYS A 87 -6.65 13.04 2.72
C LYS A 87 -6.83 11.63 2.18
N ALA A 88 -7.89 11.40 1.42
CA ALA A 88 -8.15 10.12 0.75
C ALA A 88 -6.99 9.78 -0.22
N GLY A 89 -6.60 8.50 -0.24
CA GLY A 89 -5.48 8.01 -1.06
C GLY A 89 -4.09 8.48 -0.62
N SER A 90 -3.96 9.16 0.53
CA SER A 90 -2.65 9.56 1.07
C SER A 90 -1.81 8.36 1.54
N GLU A 91 -0.50 8.56 1.68
CA GLU A 91 0.40 7.50 2.18
C GLU A 91 0.29 7.29 3.71
N TYR A 92 -0.34 8.23 4.41
CA TYR A 92 -0.56 8.26 5.85
C TYR A 92 -2.00 7.92 6.27
N ARG A 93 -2.83 7.46 5.33
CA ARG A 93 -4.21 7.03 5.63
C ARG A 93 -4.25 5.93 6.68
N GLY A 94 -5.29 5.94 7.52
CA GLY A 94 -5.48 4.99 8.62
C GLY A 94 -4.61 5.26 9.86
N ARG A 95 -4.06 6.47 9.99
CA ARG A 95 -3.24 6.91 11.15
C ARG A 95 -3.93 8.05 11.89
N ASP A 96 -3.63 8.13 13.19
CA ASP A 96 -4.10 9.21 14.04
C ASP A 96 -3.38 10.52 13.70
N LEU A 97 -4.16 11.60 13.61
CA LEU A 97 -3.68 12.95 13.33
C LEU A 97 -3.61 13.78 14.63
N PRO A 98 -2.72 14.77 14.73
CA PRO A 98 -1.77 15.24 13.71
C PRO A 98 -0.57 14.31 13.50
N LEU A 99 0.11 14.44 12.36
CA LEU A 99 1.33 13.69 12.01
C LEU A 99 2.44 14.61 11.54
N TYR A 100 3.69 14.24 11.83
CA TYR A 100 4.84 14.84 11.17
C TYR A 100 5.22 14.01 9.95
N LYS A 101 5.25 14.67 8.79
CA LYS A 101 5.82 14.12 7.57
C LYS A 101 7.23 14.69 7.43
N VAL A 102 8.22 13.84 7.69
CA VAL A 102 9.63 14.16 7.49
C VAL A 102 10.07 13.62 6.14
N ILE A 103 10.70 14.47 5.33
CA ILE A 103 11.32 14.05 4.08
C ILE A 103 12.79 13.80 4.37
N ALA A 104 13.24 12.60 4.02
CA ALA A 104 14.60 12.14 4.22
C ALA A 104 15.16 11.52 2.93
N GLU A 105 16.48 11.49 2.83
CA GLU A 105 17.20 10.83 1.74
C GLU A 105 17.95 9.61 2.27
N ASN A 106 18.06 8.57 1.42
CA ASN A 106 18.97 7.46 1.67
C ASN A 106 20.35 7.71 1.04
N GLU A 107 21.30 6.79 1.25
CA GLU A 107 22.65 6.86 0.68
C GLU A 107 22.69 6.95 -0.87
N LYS A 108 21.61 6.57 -1.55
CA LYS A 108 21.49 6.63 -3.01
C LYS A 108 20.86 7.94 -3.50
N GLY A 109 20.48 8.86 -2.60
CA GLY A 109 19.77 10.09 -2.92
C GLY A 109 18.30 9.88 -3.29
N GLU A 110 17.69 8.77 -2.87
CA GLU A 110 16.25 8.54 -3.07
C GLU A 110 15.46 9.17 -1.93
N GLU A 111 14.47 9.99 -2.28
CA GLU A 111 13.57 10.61 -1.32
C GLU A 111 12.61 9.60 -0.69
N ILE A 112 12.49 9.67 0.64
CA ILE A 112 11.67 8.80 1.47
C ILE A 112 10.84 9.68 2.41
N ASN A 113 9.54 9.39 2.47
CA ASN A 113 8.64 10.04 3.41
C ASN A 113 8.58 9.21 4.70
N ILE A 114 8.86 9.83 5.83
CA ILE A 114 8.76 9.24 7.16
C ILE A 114 7.62 9.91 7.89
N TYR A 115 6.72 9.11 8.45
CA TYR A 115 5.60 9.60 9.25
C TYR A 115 5.87 9.33 10.72
N GLN A 116 5.90 10.38 11.53
CA GLN A 116 6.13 10.32 12.97
C GLN A 116 4.94 10.82 13.76
N ASN A 117 4.81 10.30 14.98
CA ASN A 117 3.92 10.85 15.99
C ASN A 117 4.48 12.20 16.51
N PRO A 118 3.75 13.32 16.39
CA PRO A 118 4.23 14.62 16.82
C PRO A 118 4.48 14.77 18.32
N TYR A 119 3.94 13.88 19.16
CA TYR A 119 4.03 13.97 20.61
C TYR A 119 5.11 13.06 21.20
N THR A 120 5.35 11.90 20.59
CA THR A 120 6.35 10.93 21.07
C THR A 120 7.64 10.93 20.24
N GLY A 121 7.57 11.35 18.97
CA GLY A 121 8.67 11.20 18.00
C GLY A 121 8.75 9.79 17.37
N GLU A 122 7.87 8.87 17.77
CA GLU A 122 7.85 7.50 17.26
C GLU A 122 7.64 7.46 15.74
N ILE A 123 8.42 6.64 15.05
CA ILE A 123 8.29 6.40 13.61
C ILE A 123 7.12 5.43 13.35
N LEU A 124 6.04 5.93 12.78
CA LEU A 124 4.81 5.17 12.53
C LEU A 124 4.80 4.48 11.16
N ALA A 125 5.52 5.04 10.19
CA ALA A 125 5.67 4.48 8.85
C ALA A 125 6.83 5.10 8.08
N ILE A 126 7.49 4.29 7.27
CA ILE A 126 8.44 4.73 6.24
C ILE A 126 7.83 4.42 4.87
N ARG A 127 7.83 5.38 3.96
CA ARG A 127 7.19 5.32 2.64
C ARG A 127 8.20 5.67 1.55
N SER A 128 8.69 4.62 0.89
CA SER A 128 9.64 4.70 -0.22
C SER A 128 8.93 4.59 -1.58
N GLN A 129 9.70 4.74 -2.66
CA GLN A 129 9.23 4.42 -4.01
C GLN A 129 8.76 2.97 -4.16
N GLN A 130 9.43 2.02 -3.50
CA GLN A 130 9.02 0.62 -3.49
C GLN A 130 7.64 0.46 -2.84
N TRP A 131 7.39 1.15 -1.72
CA TRP A 131 6.07 1.18 -1.10
C TRP A 131 5.00 1.74 -2.04
N ARG A 132 5.28 2.84 -2.75
CA ARG A 132 4.31 3.46 -3.68
C ARG A 132 3.92 2.52 -4.83
N ILE A 133 4.89 1.76 -5.36
CA ILE A 133 4.63 0.75 -6.40
C ILE A 133 3.81 -0.41 -5.82
N TRP A 134 4.18 -0.88 -4.64
CA TRP A 134 3.40 -1.91 -3.93
C TRP A 134 1.97 -1.45 -3.70
N ASP A 135 1.76 -0.23 -3.24
CA ASP A 135 0.45 0.34 -2.96
C ASP A 135 -0.42 0.46 -4.22
N LEU A 136 0.18 0.85 -5.34
CA LEU A 136 -0.49 0.85 -6.64
C LEU A 136 -0.90 -0.55 -7.07
N MET A 137 0.01 -1.52 -6.99
CA MET A 137 -0.27 -2.92 -7.33
C MET A 137 -1.34 -3.51 -6.41
N TRP A 138 -1.31 -3.16 -5.13
CA TRP A 138 -2.30 -3.56 -4.15
C TRP A 138 -3.69 -3.04 -4.49
N GLY A 139 -3.83 -1.74 -4.77
CA GLY A 139 -5.10 -1.16 -5.21
C GLY A 139 -5.66 -1.82 -6.48
N LEU A 140 -4.80 -2.09 -7.47
CA LEU A 140 -5.17 -2.84 -8.68
C LEU A 140 -5.64 -4.27 -8.35
N HIS A 141 -4.99 -4.93 -7.39
CA HIS A 141 -5.27 -6.31 -7.01
C HIS A 141 -6.58 -6.44 -6.24
N ILE A 142 -6.83 -5.58 -5.25
CA ILE A 142 -8.06 -5.65 -4.44
C ILE A 142 -9.23 -4.85 -5.06
N MET A 143 -8.99 -4.17 -6.18
CA MET A 143 -9.97 -3.33 -6.89
C MET A 143 -10.57 -2.21 -6.04
N ASP A 144 -9.78 -1.71 -5.08
CA ASP A 144 -10.11 -0.55 -4.26
C ASP A 144 -9.18 0.60 -4.65
N TRP A 145 -9.74 1.60 -5.32
CA TRP A 145 -8.99 2.71 -5.93
C TRP A 145 -8.86 3.92 -5.02
N ASN A 146 -9.63 3.97 -3.94
CA ASN A 146 -9.73 5.15 -3.08
C ASN A 146 -8.86 4.98 -1.84
N GLU A 147 -9.22 4.04 -0.98
CA GLU A 147 -8.59 3.85 0.34
C GLU A 147 -7.57 2.69 0.32
N ARG A 148 -7.68 1.80 -0.67
CA ARG A 148 -6.77 0.66 -0.89
C ARG A 148 -6.60 -0.20 0.37
N ASP A 149 -7.67 -0.35 1.14
CA ASP A 149 -7.70 -1.10 2.40
C ASP A 149 -8.92 -2.03 2.50
N ASN A 150 -9.99 -1.75 1.74
CA ASN A 150 -11.23 -2.49 1.84
C ASN A 150 -11.29 -3.66 0.83
N ILE A 151 -10.81 -4.82 1.27
CA ILE A 151 -10.94 -6.09 0.52
C ILE A 151 -12.42 -6.52 0.39
N GLY A 152 -13.32 -6.00 1.23
CA GLY A 152 -14.75 -6.28 1.18
C GLY A 152 -15.55 -5.42 0.19
N ASN A 153 -14.90 -4.63 -0.66
CA ASN A 153 -15.57 -3.67 -1.54
C ASN A 153 -16.51 -4.33 -2.58
N ILE A 154 -17.45 -3.54 -3.09
CA ILE A 154 -18.48 -4.01 -4.02
C ILE A 154 -17.92 -4.43 -5.38
N PHE A 155 -16.87 -3.77 -5.86
CA PHE A 155 -16.25 -4.07 -7.16
C PHE A 155 -15.63 -5.47 -7.16
N LEU A 156 -14.84 -5.78 -6.12
CA LEU A 156 -14.22 -7.08 -5.97
C LEU A 156 -15.27 -8.19 -5.82
N LYS A 157 -16.33 -7.96 -5.03
CA LYS A 157 -17.45 -8.90 -4.89
C LYS A 157 -18.12 -9.18 -6.24
N ILE A 158 -18.56 -8.16 -6.97
CA ILE A 158 -19.21 -8.31 -8.28
C ILE A 158 -18.28 -9.05 -9.24
N PHE A 159 -17.02 -8.63 -9.31
CA PHE A 159 -16.05 -9.22 -10.22
C PHE A 159 -15.78 -10.70 -9.89
N SER A 160 -15.70 -11.08 -8.61
CA SER A 160 -15.51 -12.47 -8.19
C SER A 160 -16.65 -13.38 -8.67
N PHE A 161 -17.91 -12.93 -8.57
CA PHE A 161 -19.06 -13.69 -9.07
C PHE A 161 -19.07 -13.79 -10.59
N ILE A 162 -18.75 -12.69 -11.30
CA ILE A 162 -18.66 -12.70 -12.77
C ILE A 162 -17.54 -13.64 -13.22
N ALA A 163 -16.38 -13.61 -12.57
CA ALA A 163 -15.25 -14.47 -12.89
C ALA A 163 -15.60 -15.95 -12.67
N LEU A 164 -16.23 -16.29 -11.54
CA LEU A 164 -16.70 -17.65 -11.26
C LEU A 164 -17.71 -18.14 -12.31
N PHE A 165 -18.73 -17.33 -12.61
CA PHE A 165 -19.74 -17.67 -13.62
C PHE A 165 -19.11 -17.84 -15.00
N THR A 166 -18.18 -16.97 -15.37
CA THR A 166 -17.47 -17.00 -16.64
C THR A 166 -16.59 -18.25 -16.74
N ALA A 167 -15.87 -18.60 -15.68
CA ALA A 167 -15.08 -19.83 -15.64
C ALA A 167 -15.96 -21.09 -15.81
N ALA A 168 -17.05 -21.19 -15.03
CA ALA A 168 -17.98 -22.32 -15.11
C ALA A 168 -18.63 -22.45 -16.49
N THR A 169 -19.12 -21.34 -17.05
CA THR A 169 -19.72 -21.33 -18.40
C THR A 169 -18.70 -21.65 -19.49
N GLY A 170 -17.43 -21.25 -19.32
CA GLY A 170 -16.34 -21.60 -20.23
C GLY A 170 -16.11 -23.12 -20.28
N VAL A 171 -16.06 -23.78 -19.13
CA VAL A 171 -15.94 -25.24 -19.03
C VAL A 171 -17.13 -25.94 -19.71
N ILE A 172 -18.35 -25.49 -19.43
CA ILE A 172 -19.56 -26.07 -20.04
C ILE A 172 -19.54 -25.91 -21.56
N LEU A 173 -19.20 -24.72 -22.07
CA LEU A 173 -19.14 -24.42 -23.50
C LEU A 173 -18.02 -25.19 -24.21
N PHE A 174 -16.93 -25.53 -23.51
CA PHE A 174 -15.85 -26.35 -24.06
C PHE A 174 -16.35 -27.77 -24.41
N PHE A 175 -17.12 -28.39 -23.52
CA PHE A 175 -17.67 -29.74 -23.75
C PHE A 175 -18.94 -29.73 -24.63
N LYS A 176 -19.63 -28.59 -24.73
CA LYS A 176 -20.80 -28.46 -25.61
C LYS A 176 -20.36 -28.36 -27.07
N ARG A 177 -20.33 -29.52 -27.74
CA ARG A 177 -20.10 -29.64 -29.20
C ARG A 177 -21.03 -28.70 -29.98
N LYS A 178 -20.55 -28.23 -31.14
CA LYS A 178 -21.27 -27.31 -32.03
C LYS A 178 -22.61 -27.86 -32.47
#